data_AF-A0A838ZL87-F1
#
_entry.id   AF-A0A838ZL87-F1
#
_cell.length_a   1.000
_cell.length_b   1.000
_cell.length_c   1.000
_cell.angle_alpha   90.00
_cell.angle_beta   90.00
_cell.angle_gamma   90.00
#
_symmetry.space_group_name_H-M   'P 1'
#
loop_
_entity.id
_entity.type
_entity.pdbx_description
1 polymer ?
#
loop_
_entity_poly.entity_id
_entity_poly.type
_entity_poly.pdbx_seq_one_letter_code
_entity_poly.pdbx_strand_id
1 'polypeptide(L)'
;MKEFWAAERRIYPSLFRVLIGMVLLVDLVSIFPSSDILYNPEFNAFLPTTGFVPYLSEYSMLFFSISGLILIAFILGIGKNISSFLVFVFHFWMIQLTLPLMTWGETILKFSLLYFIFVDSFKYFSIQKSKGEFQLISKLAVWSIILHVFLIYLNNTYFKILDKDWQQGIAVFYSFSQYAGFQDSVWNGILSHEFMAKFINYLIIFQQLSFVPMVIWKKTRGFAILLSILIHIIMLFQFGLWKFELIVILLYGFLLNDEEIKKICPKRILKYLSPN
;
A
#
# COMPACT_ATOMS: atom_id res chain seq x y z
N MET A 1 -0.56 -9.73 -23.37
CA MET A 1 -1.63 -8.87 -22.80
C MET A 1 -2.86 -9.67 -22.36
N LYS A 2 -3.52 -10.45 -23.23
CA LYS A 2 -4.69 -11.28 -22.85
C LYS A 2 -4.43 -12.19 -21.64
N GLU A 3 -3.27 -12.85 -21.63
CA GLU A 3 -2.84 -13.73 -20.52
C GLU A 3 -2.85 -13.02 -19.16
N PHE A 4 -2.41 -11.76 -19.08
CA PHE A 4 -2.34 -11.02 -17.81
C PHE A 4 -3.72 -10.83 -17.20
N TRP A 5 -4.71 -10.41 -17.98
CA TRP A 5 -6.07 -10.16 -17.51
C TRP A 5 -6.86 -11.46 -17.31
N ALA A 6 -6.61 -12.47 -18.13
CA ALA A 6 -7.28 -13.78 -18.02
C ALA A 6 -6.81 -14.59 -16.81
N ALA A 7 -5.58 -14.36 -16.32
CA ALA A 7 -4.96 -15.16 -15.26
C ALA A 7 -5.71 -15.10 -13.92
N GLU A 8 -5.74 -16.25 -13.23
CA GLU A 8 -6.30 -16.36 -11.88
C GLU A 8 -5.39 -15.71 -10.82
N ARG A 9 -6.03 -15.04 -9.86
CA ARG A 9 -5.40 -14.34 -8.74
C ARG A 9 -6.20 -14.56 -7.46
N ARG A 10 -6.19 -15.78 -6.95
CA ARG A 10 -6.93 -16.19 -5.74
C ARG A 10 -6.03 -16.33 -4.53
N ILE A 11 -4.74 -16.61 -4.73
CA ILE A 11 -3.76 -16.78 -3.66
C ILE A 11 -3.40 -15.43 -3.05
N TYR A 12 -2.96 -14.49 -3.90
CA TYR A 12 -2.42 -13.22 -3.40
C TYR A 12 -3.41 -12.40 -2.57
N PRO A 13 -4.71 -12.28 -2.91
CA PRO A 13 -5.65 -11.58 -2.05
C PRO A 13 -5.70 -12.12 -0.61
N SER A 14 -5.62 -13.44 -0.43
CA SER A 14 -5.60 -14.05 0.91
C SER A 14 -4.34 -13.68 1.68
N LEU A 15 -3.19 -13.60 0.99
CA LEU A 15 -1.93 -13.16 1.58
C LEU A 15 -1.95 -11.66 1.89
N PHE A 16 -2.46 -10.84 0.98
CA PHE A 16 -2.59 -9.40 1.13
C PHE A 16 -3.40 -9.06 2.38
N ARG A 17 -4.56 -9.72 2.59
CA ARG A 17 -5.39 -9.57 3.81
C ARG A 17 -4.57 -9.68 5.09
N VAL A 18 -3.77 -10.74 5.21
CA VAL A 18 -2.93 -10.98 6.39
C VAL A 18 -1.85 -9.90 6.51
N LEU A 19 -1.10 -9.64 5.43
CA LEU A 19 0.02 -8.71 5.45
C LEU A 19 -0.42 -7.26 5.72
N ILE A 20 -1.45 -6.78 5.02
CA ILE A 20 -1.96 -5.42 5.22
C ILE A 20 -2.63 -5.27 6.58
N GLY A 21 -3.33 -6.31 7.06
CA GLY A 21 -3.89 -6.33 8.41
C GLY A 21 -2.79 -6.20 9.47
N MET A 22 -1.66 -6.88 9.30
CA MET A 22 -0.51 -6.75 10.20
C MET A 22 0.12 -5.35 10.15
N VAL A 23 0.28 -4.75 8.96
CA VAL A 23 0.77 -3.37 8.82
C VAL A 23 -0.15 -2.40 9.56
N LEU A 24 -1.46 -2.51 9.36
CA LEU A 24 -2.46 -1.66 10.03
C LEU A 24 -2.50 -1.91 11.54
N LEU A 25 -2.27 -3.14 12.01
CA LEU A 25 -2.23 -3.44 13.43
C LEU A 25 -1.00 -2.84 14.10
N VAL A 26 0.17 -2.90 13.45
CA VAL A 26 1.40 -2.24 13.93
C VAL A 26 1.20 -0.72 13.97
N ASP A 27 0.60 -0.14 12.95
CA ASP A 27 0.28 1.30 12.91
C ASP A 27 -0.67 1.69 14.07
N LEU A 28 -1.74 0.92 14.27
CA LEU A 28 -2.70 1.14 15.36
C LEU A 28 -2.04 1.07 16.74
N VAL A 29 -1.20 0.05 16.98
CA VAL A 29 -0.48 -0.12 18.25
C VAL A 29 0.56 0.98 18.46
N SER A 30 1.18 1.49 17.39
CA SER A 30 2.16 2.58 17.48
C SER A 30 1.51 3.93 17.78
N ILE A 31 0.29 4.14 17.27
CA ILE A 31 -0.47 5.38 17.46
C ILE A 31 -1.18 5.41 18.81
N PHE A 32 -1.65 4.25 19.30
CA PHE A 32 -2.48 4.16 20.51
C PHE A 32 -1.91 4.90 21.75
N PRO A 33 -0.62 4.80 22.11
CA PRO A 33 -0.06 5.53 23.25
C PRO A 33 -0.12 7.06 23.11
N SER A 34 -0.22 7.55 21.88
CA SER A 34 -0.25 8.96 21.53
C SER A 34 -1.65 9.42 21.12
N SER A 35 -2.70 8.67 21.47
CA SER A 35 -4.08 8.99 21.09
C SER A 35 -4.50 10.38 21.56
N ASP A 36 -4.08 10.80 22.76
CA ASP A 36 -4.47 12.09 23.34
C ASP A 36 -3.93 13.26 22.52
N ILE A 37 -2.76 13.10 21.88
CA ILE A 37 -2.17 14.10 20.99
C ILE A 37 -3.00 14.24 19.72
N LEU A 38 -3.55 13.13 19.19
CA LEU A 38 -4.34 13.16 17.96
C LEU A 38 -5.65 13.96 18.11
N TYR A 39 -6.20 14.00 19.32
CA TYR A 39 -7.41 14.75 19.64
C TYR A 39 -7.12 16.17 20.17
N ASN A 40 -5.86 16.54 20.35
CA ASN A 40 -5.48 17.88 20.79
C ASN A 40 -5.69 18.89 19.63
N PRO A 41 -6.57 19.91 19.80
CA PRO A 41 -6.82 20.91 18.77
C PRO A 41 -5.60 21.75 18.38
N GLU A 42 -4.62 21.92 19.27
CA GLU A 42 -3.37 22.64 18.98
C GLU A 42 -2.48 21.84 18.01
N PHE A 43 -2.49 20.52 18.14
CA PHE A 43 -1.73 19.63 17.26
C PHE A 43 -2.48 19.36 15.94
N ASN A 44 -3.80 19.13 16.02
CA ASN A 44 -4.63 18.80 14.89
C ASN A 44 -5.75 19.83 14.70
N ALA A 45 -5.37 20.99 14.15
CA ALA A 45 -6.29 22.09 13.85
C ALA A 45 -7.39 21.73 12.81
N PHE A 46 -7.24 20.59 12.12
CA PHE A 46 -8.19 20.10 11.14
C PHE A 46 -9.23 19.11 11.71
N LEU A 47 -9.19 18.83 13.02
CA LEU A 47 -10.20 17.99 13.65
C LEU A 47 -11.59 18.60 13.48
N PRO A 48 -12.56 17.84 12.93
CA PRO A 48 -13.94 18.25 12.94
C PRO A 48 -14.43 18.47 14.38
N THR A 49 -14.86 19.69 14.70
CA THR A 49 -15.40 20.05 16.02
C THR A 49 -16.85 19.62 16.22
N THR A 50 -17.47 19.06 15.18
CA THR A 50 -18.85 18.58 15.19
C THR A 50 -18.94 17.18 14.56
N GLY A 51 -20.06 16.49 14.79
CA GLY A 51 -20.30 15.16 14.25
C GLY A 51 -19.68 14.05 15.08
N PHE A 52 -19.14 13.02 14.42
CA PHE A 52 -18.70 11.79 15.08
C PHE A 52 -17.30 11.88 15.73
N VAL A 53 -16.48 12.84 15.34
CA VAL A 53 -15.09 12.97 15.82
C VAL A 53 -15.00 13.33 17.32
N PRO A 54 -15.78 14.28 17.86
CA PRO A 54 -15.81 14.52 19.31
C PRO A 54 -16.22 13.28 20.12
N TYR A 55 -17.16 12.49 19.61
CA TYR A 55 -17.55 11.22 20.23
C TYR A 55 -16.39 10.21 20.24
N LEU A 56 -15.63 10.11 19.15
CA LEU A 56 -14.42 9.27 19.13
C LEU A 56 -13.35 9.72 20.13
N SER A 57 -13.24 11.03 20.40
CA SER A 57 -12.32 11.56 21.41
C SER A 57 -12.72 11.12 22.82
N GLU A 58 -14.01 11.19 23.16
CA GLU A 58 -14.53 10.79 24.47
C GLU A 58 -14.37 9.28 24.70
N TYR A 59 -14.55 8.48 23.66
CA TYR A 59 -14.48 7.02 23.70
C TYR A 59 -13.23 6.46 23.00
N SER A 60 -12.11 7.18 23.06
CA SER A 60 -10.88 6.84 22.31
C SER A 60 -10.39 5.42 22.60
N MET A 61 -10.29 5.04 23.87
CA MET A 61 -9.86 3.68 24.27
C MET A 61 -10.76 2.59 23.68
N LEU A 62 -12.08 2.82 23.66
CA LEU A 62 -13.04 1.89 23.09
C LEU A 62 -12.88 1.80 21.57
N PHE A 63 -12.73 2.94 20.89
CA PHE A 63 -12.52 3.01 19.45
C PHE A 63 -11.27 2.24 19.01
N PHE A 64 -10.12 2.47 19.66
CA PHE A 64 -8.89 1.74 19.35
C PHE A 64 -9.02 0.24 19.67
N SER A 65 -9.67 -0.13 20.77
CA SER A 65 -9.88 -1.54 21.14
C SER A 65 -10.74 -2.28 20.11
N ILE A 66 -11.86 -1.68 19.70
CA ILE A 66 -12.75 -2.23 18.66
C ILE A 66 -12.00 -2.33 17.32
N SER A 67 -11.23 -1.30 16.96
CA SER A 67 -10.41 -1.30 15.73
C SER A 67 -9.42 -2.47 15.73
N GLY A 68 -8.74 -2.71 16.85
CA GLY A 68 -7.81 -3.81 17.01
C GLY A 68 -8.48 -5.18 16.88
N LEU A 69 -9.64 -5.36 17.52
CA LEU A 69 -10.43 -6.61 17.41
C LEU A 69 -10.88 -6.87 15.98
N ILE A 70 -11.33 -5.84 15.26
CA ILE A 70 -11.73 -5.93 13.85
C ILE A 70 -10.53 -6.30 12.97
N LEU A 71 -9.36 -5.70 13.20
CA LEU A 71 -8.13 -6.06 12.48
C LEU A 71 -7.72 -7.51 12.74
N ILE A 72 -7.80 -7.98 13.98
CA ILE A 72 -7.52 -9.38 14.33
C ILE A 72 -8.52 -10.30 13.61
N ALA A 73 -9.81 -9.99 13.65
CA ALA A 73 -10.84 -10.76 12.93
C ALA A 73 -10.56 -10.78 11.41
N PHE A 74 -10.20 -9.64 10.83
CA PHE A 74 -9.83 -9.52 9.42
C PHE A 74 -8.59 -10.34 9.06
N ILE A 75 -7.52 -10.31 9.87
CA ILE A 75 -6.30 -11.10 9.70
C ILE A 75 -6.60 -12.61 9.78
N LEU A 76 -7.47 -13.02 10.70
CA LEU A 76 -7.87 -14.42 10.87
C LEU A 76 -8.93 -14.88 9.87
N GLY A 77 -9.59 -13.94 9.20
CA GLY A 77 -10.59 -14.20 8.16
C GLY A 77 -11.98 -14.51 8.72
N ILE A 78 -12.25 -14.04 9.94
CA ILE A 78 -13.53 -14.16 10.63
C ILE A 78 -14.46 -13.05 10.13
N GLY A 79 -15.72 -13.38 9.83
CA GLY A 79 -16.72 -12.42 9.34
C GLY A 79 -16.65 -12.15 7.84
N LYS A 80 -15.67 -12.75 7.12
CA LYS A 80 -15.49 -12.61 5.67
C LYS A 80 -15.50 -11.13 5.24
N ASN A 81 -16.19 -10.79 4.15
CA ASN A 81 -16.24 -9.45 3.58
C ASN A 81 -16.77 -8.37 4.56
N ILE A 82 -17.54 -8.75 5.58
CA ILE A 82 -17.96 -7.82 6.64
C ILE A 82 -16.74 -7.30 7.41
N SER A 83 -15.77 -8.16 7.73
CA SER A 83 -14.52 -7.72 8.38
C SER A 83 -13.72 -6.76 7.48
N SER A 84 -13.64 -7.03 6.17
CA SER A 84 -13.01 -6.12 5.21
C SER A 84 -13.71 -4.75 5.15
N PHE A 85 -15.04 -4.75 5.17
CA PHE A 85 -15.85 -3.54 5.22
C PHE A 85 -15.58 -2.75 6.49
N LEU A 86 -15.61 -3.40 7.64
CA LEU A 86 -15.33 -2.74 8.91
C LEU A 86 -13.90 -2.18 8.94
N VAL A 87 -12.89 -2.92 8.47
CA VAL A 87 -11.51 -2.40 8.34
C VAL A 87 -11.46 -1.16 7.46
N PHE A 88 -12.15 -1.15 6.31
CA PHE A 88 -12.23 0.04 5.46
C PHE A 88 -12.83 1.25 6.19
N VAL A 89 -13.97 1.05 6.88
CA VAL A 89 -14.66 2.14 7.59
C VAL A 89 -13.80 2.68 8.74
N PHE A 90 -13.21 1.80 9.54
CA PHE A 90 -12.31 2.21 10.63
C PHE A 90 -11.05 2.90 10.10
N HIS A 91 -10.45 2.40 9.01
CA HIS A 91 -9.33 3.07 8.36
C HIS A 91 -9.72 4.47 7.84
N PHE A 92 -10.92 4.61 7.28
CA PHE A 92 -11.44 5.91 6.85
C PHE A 92 -11.53 6.90 8.01
N TRP A 93 -12.03 6.48 9.17
CA TRP A 93 -12.05 7.33 10.36
C TRP A 93 -10.66 7.62 10.91
N MET A 94 -9.76 6.63 10.93
CA MET A 94 -8.36 6.86 11.31
C MET A 94 -7.72 7.95 10.46
N ILE A 95 -7.95 7.97 9.14
CA ILE A 95 -7.45 9.04 8.26
C ILE A 95 -7.94 10.43 8.69
N GLN A 96 -9.20 10.55 9.13
CA GLN A 96 -9.74 11.84 9.59
C GLN A 96 -9.05 12.29 10.88
N LEU A 97 -8.73 11.35 11.79
CA LEU A 97 -8.02 11.63 13.04
C LEU A 97 -6.54 11.96 12.82
N THR A 98 -5.93 11.45 11.75
CA THR A 98 -4.51 11.60 11.45
C THR A 98 -4.24 12.46 10.22
N LEU A 99 -5.15 13.37 9.85
CA LEU A 99 -5.01 14.19 8.65
C LEU A 99 -3.66 14.94 8.56
N PRO A 100 -3.11 15.53 9.64
CA PRO A 100 -1.79 16.17 9.59
C PRO A 100 -0.63 15.21 9.31
N LEU A 101 -0.82 13.92 9.60
CA LEU A 101 0.17 12.85 9.42
C LEU A 101 -0.08 12.05 8.13
N MET A 102 -1.07 12.44 7.33
CA MET A 102 -1.48 11.68 6.16
C MET A 102 -0.39 11.74 5.08
N THR A 103 -0.05 10.57 4.55
CA THR A 103 0.81 10.43 3.38
C THR A 103 -0.03 10.01 2.17
N TRP A 104 0.62 9.91 1.00
CA TRP A 104 -0.02 9.31 -0.17
C TRP A 104 -0.40 7.84 0.05
N GLY A 105 0.22 7.15 1.00
CA GLY A 105 -0.04 5.73 1.31
C GLY A 105 -1.45 5.48 1.82
N GLU A 106 -1.94 6.32 2.72
CA GLU A 106 -3.30 6.27 3.26
C GLU A 106 -4.32 6.47 2.15
N THR A 107 -4.04 7.37 1.20
CA THR A 107 -4.92 7.60 0.06
C THR A 107 -4.99 6.38 -0.85
N ILE A 108 -3.83 5.81 -1.20
CA ILE A 108 -3.74 4.60 -2.02
C ILE A 108 -4.43 3.41 -1.33
N LEU A 109 -4.20 3.26 -0.02
CA LEU A 109 -4.75 2.18 0.77
C LEU A 109 -6.27 2.30 0.91
N LYS A 110 -6.80 3.50 1.13
CA LYS A 110 -8.24 3.76 1.21
C LYS A 110 -8.98 3.22 -0.02
N PHE A 111 -8.53 3.56 -1.23
CA PHE A 111 -9.14 3.05 -2.45
C PHE A 111 -8.93 1.55 -2.62
N SER A 112 -7.73 1.05 -2.28
CA SER A 112 -7.44 -0.38 -2.36
C SER A 112 -8.34 -1.19 -1.43
N LEU A 113 -8.55 -0.75 -0.18
CA LEU A 113 -9.44 -1.36 0.79
C LEU A 113 -10.91 -1.28 0.36
N LEU A 114 -11.35 -0.16 -0.23
CA LEU A 114 -12.69 -0.03 -0.78
C LEU A 114 -12.99 -1.13 -1.80
N TYR A 115 -12.08 -1.36 -2.75
CA TYR A 115 -12.23 -2.46 -3.70
C TYR A 115 -12.08 -3.82 -3.01
N PHE A 116 -11.20 -3.93 -2.02
CA PHE A 116 -10.92 -5.16 -1.30
C PHE A 116 -12.12 -5.72 -0.51
N ILE A 117 -13.10 -4.87 -0.17
CA ILE A 117 -14.40 -5.30 0.39
C ILE A 117 -15.05 -6.38 -0.47
N PHE A 118 -14.89 -6.30 -1.79
CA PHE A 118 -15.53 -7.20 -2.75
C PHE A 118 -14.65 -8.39 -3.17
N VAL A 119 -13.41 -8.46 -2.68
CA VAL A 119 -12.47 -9.51 -3.04
C VAL A 119 -12.66 -10.74 -2.15
N ASP A 120 -12.75 -11.93 -2.75
CA ASP A 120 -12.70 -13.19 -2.03
C ASP A 120 -11.26 -13.49 -1.59
N SER A 121 -10.91 -12.99 -0.40
CA SER A 121 -9.61 -13.19 0.27
C SER A 121 -9.66 -14.25 1.37
N PHE A 122 -10.73 -15.04 1.43
CA PHE A 122 -10.98 -16.00 2.51
C PHE A 122 -10.80 -17.45 2.07
N LYS A 123 -10.29 -17.69 0.85
CA LYS A 123 -10.01 -19.04 0.36
C LYS A 123 -8.81 -19.67 1.08
N TYR A 124 -7.76 -18.90 1.32
CA TYR A 124 -6.55 -19.34 2.00
C TYR A 124 -6.32 -18.52 3.29
N PHE A 125 -5.52 -19.08 4.21
CA PHE A 125 -5.14 -18.44 5.48
C PHE A 125 -6.32 -17.88 6.30
N SER A 126 -7.51 -18.48 6.16
CA SER A 126 -8.74 -18.04 6.82
C SER A 126 -9.29 -19.18 7.68
N ILE A 127 -9.79 -18.83 8.87
CA ILE A 127 -10.56 -19.73 9.72
C ILE A 127 -11.91 -20.05 9.06
N GLN A 128 -12.59 -19.03 8.51
CA GLN A 128 -13.86 -19.19 7.80
C GLN A 128 -13.62 -19.20 6.29
N LYS A 129 -13.42 -20.40 5.73
CA LYS A 129 -13.12 -20.55 4.30
C LYS A 129 -14.30 -20.15 3.40
N SER A 130 -13.99 -19.44 2.32
CA SER A 130 -14.98 -19.14 1.26
C SER A 130 -15.20 -20.35 0.35
N LYS A 131 -16.44 -20.50 -0.14
CA LYS A 131 -16.81 -21.47 -1.18
C LYS A 131 -16.63 -20.92 -2.61
N GLY A 132 -16.33 -19.63 -2.76
CA GLY A 132 -16.10 -18.99 -4.05
C GLY A 132 -17.37 -18.67 -4.84
N GLU A 133 -18.43 -18.22 -4.18
CA GLU A 133 -19.75 -17.98 -4.77
C GLU A 133 -19.80 -16.71 -5.67
N PHE A 134 -18.92 -15.73 -5.44
CA PHE A 134 -18.91 -14.44 -6.16
C PHE A 134 -17.64 -14.19 -6.99
N GLN A 135 -17.27 -15.14 -7.85
CA GLN A 135 -15.98 -15.10 -8.57
C GLN A 135 -15.83 -13.90 -9.51
N LEU A 136 -16.90 -13.50 -10.21
CA LEU A 136 -16.83 -12.37 -11.14
C LEU A 136 -16.61 -11.04 -10.41
N ILE A 137 -17.38 -10.79 -9.35
CA ILE A 137 -17.26 -9.58 -8.52
C ILE A 137 -15.86 -9.50 -7.91
N SER A 138 -15.37 -10.60 -7.34
CA SER A 138 -14.02 -10.66 -6.80
C SER A 138 -12.95 -10.40 -7.87
N LYS A 139 -13.13 -10.91 -9.09
CA LYS A 139 -12.19 -10.69 -10.20
C LYS A 139 -12.17 -9.22 -10.63
N LEU A 140 -13.34 -8.60 -10.76
CA LEU A 140 -13.47 -7.18 -11.09
C LEU A 140 -12.86 -6.30 -10.00
N ALA A 141 -13.06 -6.64 -8.73
CA ALA A 141 -12.47 -5.92 -7.61
C ALA A 141 -10.93 -5.99 -7.60
N VAL A 142 -10.35 -7.17 -7.88
CA VAL A 142 -8.89 -7.31 -8.08
C VAL A 142 -8.41 -6.49 -9.27
N TRP A 143 -9.16 -6.46 -10.38
CA TRP A 143 -8.81 -5.61 -11.52
C TRP A 143 -8.85 -4.12 -11.16
N SER A 144 -9.82 -3.67 -10.36
CA SER A 144 -9.88 -2.29 -9.89
C SER A 144 -8.64 -1.91 -9.07
N ILE A 145 -8.15 -2.80 -8.20
CA ILE A 145 -6.89 -2.57 -7.46
C ILE A 145 -5.71 -2.45 -8.42
N ILE A 146 -5.59 -3.35 -9.40
CA ILE A 146 -4.50 -3.32 -10.40
C ILE A 146 -4.55 -2.03 -11.23
N LEU A 147 -5.74 -1.66 -11.73
CA LEU A 147 -5.93 -0.44 -12.50
C LEU A 147 -5.64 0.81 -11.67
N HIS A 148 -5.98 0.80 -10.38
CA HIS A 148 -5.62 1.88 -9.46
C HIS A 148 -4.10 2.03 -9.32
N VAL A 149 -3.35 0.93 -9.18
CA VAL A 149 -1.88 0.95 -9.18
C VAL A 149 -1.33 1.50 -10.49
N PHE A 150 -1.89 1.10 -11.63
CA PHE A 150 -1.47 1.65 -12.93
C PHE A 150 -1.75 3.14 -13.04
N LEU A 151 -2.92 3.59 -12.58
CA LEU A 151 -3.28 5.00 -12.58
C LEU A 151 -2.32 5.81 -11.73
N ILE A 152 -1.93 5.33 -10.54
CA ILE A 152 -0.95 5.99 -9.67
C ILE A 152 0.36 6.22 -10.42
N TYR A 153 0.88 5.17 -11.08
CA TYR A 153 2.13 5.25 -11.84
C TYR A 153 2.06 6.22 -13.02
N LEU A 154 1.01 6.12 -13.83
CA LEU A 154 0.81 6.98 -15.00
C LEU A 154 0.61 8.43 -14.59
N ASN A 155 -0.22 8.68 -13.57
CA ASN A 155 -0.49 10.02 -13.07
C ASN A 155 0.76 10.66 -12.47
N ASN A 156 1.52 9.92 -11.65
CA ASN A 156 2.76 10.41 -11.06
C ASN A 156 3.80 10.75 -12.15
N THR A 157 3.95 9.86 -13.14
CA THR A 157 4.85 10.12 -14.28
C THR A 157 4.41 11.37 -15.06
N TYR A 158 3.11 11.50 -15.36
CA TYR A 158 2.58 12.65 -16.08
C TYR A 158 2.95 13.97 -15.40
N PHE A 159 2.72 14.08 -14.09
CA PHE A 159 3.07 15.29 -13.35
C PHE A 159 4.58 15.53 -13.31
N LYS A 160 5.41 14.49 -13.14
CA LYS A 160 6.88 14.64 -13.17
C LYS A 160 7.43 15.07 -14.52
N ILE A 161 6.82 14.63 -15.61
CA ILE A 161 7.24 15.07 -16.96
C ILE A 161 6.98 16.56 -17.14
N LEU A 162 5.92 17.12 -16.52
CA LEU A 162 5.56 18.53 -16.64
C LEU A 162 6.27 19.43 -15.60
N ASP A 163 6.76 18.84 -14.52
CA ASP A 163 7.37 19.56 -13.41
C ASP A 163 8.82 19.97 -13.72
N LYS A 164 9.14 21.24 -13.50
CA LYS A 164 10.47 21.81 -13.81
C LYS A 164 11.57 21.24 -12.92
N ASP A 165 11.29 20.92 -11.66
CA ASP A 165 12.29 20.42 -10.72
C ASP A 165 12.75 19.01 -11.12
N TRP A 166 11.83 18.21 -11.66
CA TRP A 166 12.13 16.90 -12.24
C TRP A 166 12.92 17.02 -13.55
N GLN A 167 12.55 17.95 -14.43
CA GLN A 167 13.27 18.20 -15.70
C GLN A 167 14.69 18.73 -15.49
N GLN A 168 14.88 19.59 -14.48
CA GLN A 168 16.17 20.19 -14.15
C GLN A 168 17.06 19.28 -13.30
N GLY A 169 16.53 18.16 -12.80
CA GLY A 169 17.31 17.18 -12.06
C GLY A 169 17.47 17.50 -10.57
N ILE A 170 16.70 18.44 -10.03
CA ILE A 170 16.82 18.90 -8.64
C ILE A 170 15.81 18.25 -7.69
N ALA A 171 14.71 17.68 -8.21
CA ALA A 171 13.64 17.10 -7.38
C ALA A 171 14.12 15.97 -6.45
N VAL A 172 14.89 15.01 -6.97
CA VAL A 172 15.47 13.91 -6.16
C VAL A 172 16.46 14.44 -5.12
N PHE A 173 17.31 15.41 -5.48
CA PHE A 173 18.24 16.02 -4.54
C PHE A 173 17.48 16.65 -3.37
N TYR A 174 16.47 17.48 -3.67
CA TYR A 174 15.68 18.12 -2.62
C TYR A 174 14.94 17.11 -1.74
N SER A 175 14.39 16.06 -2.34
CA SER A 175 13.69 15.00 -1.61
C SER A 175 14.61 14.30 -0.60
N PHE A 176 15.87 14.07 -0.95
CA PHE A 176 16.85 13.48 -0.03
C PHE A 176 17.39 14.49 0.98
N SER A 177 17.58 15.75 0.59
CA SER A 177 18.19 16.81 1.41
C SER A 177 17.40 17.19 2.66
N GLN A 178 16.11 16.85 2.72
CA GLN A 178 15.23 17.15 3.85
C GLN A 178 15.51 16.27 5.07
N TYR A 179 16.25 15.16 4.91
CA TYR A 179 16.46 14.18 5.97
C TYR A 179 17.81 14.36 6.68
N ALA A 180 17.78 14.18 8.00
CA ALA A 180 18.97 14.23 8.84
C ALA A 180 20.00 13.18 8.37
N GLY A 181 21.28 13.57 8.32
CA GLY A 181 22.36 12.69 7.86
C GLY A 181 22.49 12.56 6.34
N PHE A 182 21.68 13.25 5.53
CA PHE A 182 21.87 13.27 4.08
C PHE A 182 23.27 13.74 3.71
N GLN A 183 23.75 14.83 4.32
CA GLN A 183 25.05 15.43 4.01
C GLN A 183 26.23 14.46 4.18
N ASP A 184 26.14 13.56 5.17
CA ASP A 184 27.15 12.53 5.46
C ASP A 184 26.92 11.21 4.71
N SER A 185 25.80 11.10 3.97
CA SER A 185 25.45 9.89 3.24
C SER A 185 26.15 9.79 1.89
N VAL A 186 26.28 8.55 1.39
CA VAL A 186 26.79 8.29 0.02
C VAL A 186 25.94 8.98 -1.06
N TRP A 187 24.67 9.27 -0.78
CA TRP A 187 23.76 9.91 -1.71
C TRP A 187 24.08 11.39 -1.93
N ASN A 188 24.68 12.08 -0.96
CA ASN A 188 25.04 13.49 -1.11
C ASN A 188 26.06 13.69 -2.24
N GLY A 189 27.12 12.88 -2.26
CA GLY A 189 28.14 12.97 -3.30
C GLY A 189 27.59 12.67 -4.71
N ILE A 190 26.62 11.76 -4.81
CA ILE A 190 25.98 11.40 -6.08
C ILE A 190 24.99 12.49 -6.52
N LEU A 191 24.09 12.90 -5.64
CA LEU A 191 22.99 13.81 -5.97
C LEU A 191 23.41 15.28 -6.02
N SER A 192 24.53 15.66 -5.41
CA SER A 192 25.11 17.01 -5.57
C SER A 192 25.73 17.23 -6.95
N HIS A 193 26.03 16.17 -7.70
CA HIS A 193 26.56 16.28 -9.05
C HIS A 193 25.42 16.42 -10.07
N GLU A 194 25.33 17.58 -10.73
CA GLU A 194 24.22 17.95 -11.63
C GLU A 194 23.85 16.84 -12.63
N PHE A 195 24.85 16.32 -13.36
CA PHE A 195 24.63 15.25 -14.33
C PHE A 195 24.01 13.99 -13.70
N MET A 196 24.49 13.57 -12.52
CA MET A 196 24.03 12.36 -11.86
C MET A 196 22.63 12.54 -11.29
N ALA A 197 22.36 13.68 -10.67
CA ALA A 197 21.03 14.03 -10.19
C ALA A 197 20.02 14.02 -11.36
N LYS A 198 20.35 14.67 -12.48
CA LYS A 198 19.50 14.69 -13.68
C LYS A 198 19.31 13.30 -14.28
N PHE A 199 20.37 12.51 -14.40
CA PHE A 199 20.30 11.13 -14.88
C PHE A 199 19.35 10.28 -14.01
N ILE A 200 19.47 10.36 -12.68
CA ILE A 200 18.60 9.62 -11.75
C ILE A 200 17.15 10.07 -11.87
N ASN A 201 16.88 11.37 -11.98
CA ASN A 201 15.51 11.87 -12.19
C ASN A 201 14.88 11.28 -13.46
N TYR A 202 15.58 11.33 -14.59
CA TYR A 202 15.09 10.73 -15.84
C TYR A 202 14.96 9.21 -15.77
N LEU A 203 15.85 8.53 -15.04
CA LEU A 203 15.75 7.09 -14.81
C LEU A 203 14.48 6.73 -14.03
N ILE A 204 14.12 7.52 -13.00
CA ILE A 204 12.88 7.34 -12.24
C ILE A 204 11.66 7.59 -13.14
N ILE A 205 11.66 8.68 -13.92
CA ILE A 205 10.56 8.97 -14.86
C ILE A 205 10.42 7.82 -15.87
N PHE A 206 11.52 7.36 -16.45
CA PHE A 206 11.53 6.25 -17.40
C PHE A 206 11.00 4.96 -16.78
N GLN A 207 11.44 4.64 -15.56
CA GLN A 207 10.96 3.47 -14.82
C GLN A 207 9.45 3.56 -14.57
N GLN A 208 8.95 4.72 -14.13
CA GLN A 208 7.51 4.87 -13.84
C GLN A 208 6.65 4.85 -15.12
N LEU A 209 7.13 5.47 -16.20
CA LEU A 209 6.46 5.44 -17.50
C LEU A 209 6.40 4.03 -18.09
N SER A 210 7.50 3.29 -18.00
CA SER A 210 7.61 1.93 -18.53
C SER A 210 6.99 0.86 -17.63
N PHE A 211 6.63 1.19 -16.38
CA PHE A 211 6.12 0.23 -15.40
C PHE A 211 4.92 -0.56 -15.91
N VAL A 212 3.87 0.13 -16.38
CA VAL A 212 2.63 -0.52 -16.86
C VAL A 212 2.88 -1.47 -18.03
N PRO A 213 3.50 -1.05 -19.16
CA PRO A 213 3.75 -1.98 -20.26
C PRO A 213 4.68 -3.13 -19.86
N MET A 214 5.69 -2.88 -19.02
CA MET A 214 6.60 -3.93 -18.56
C MET A 214 5.93 -4.94 -17.63
N VAL A 215 5.00 -4.53 -16.78
CA VAL A 215 4.23 -5.43 -15.91
C VAL A 215 3.25 -6.30 -16.70
N ILE A 216 2.55 -5.71 -17.67
CA ILE A 216 1.59 -6.44 -18.51
C ILE A 216 2.33 -7.50 -19.35
N TRP A 217 3.55 -7.20 -19.80
CA TRP A 217 4.36 -8.15 -20.55
C TRP A 217 5.04 -9.17 -19.63
N LYS A 218 4.61 -10.44 -19.73
CA LYS A 218 5.08 -11.54 -18.88
C LYS A 218 6.60 -11.66 -18.74
N LYS A 219 7.36 -11.42 -19.82
CA LYS A 219 8.83 -11.56 -19.81
C LYS A 219 9.52 -10.52 -18.92
N THR A 220 8.97 -9.30 -18.85
CA THR A 220 9.54 -8.17 -18.11
C THR A 220 8.89 -7.95 -16.76
N ARG A 221 7.73 -8.58 -16.49
CA ARG A 221 6.93 -8.38 -15.28
C ARG A 221 7.72 -8.55 -13.99
N GLY A 222 8.41 -9.69 -13.85
CA GLY A 222 9.18 -9.99 -12.64
C GLY A 222 10.27 -8.96 -12.39
N PHE A 223 10.97 -8.53 -13.45
CA PHE A 223 11.99 -7.49 -13.37
C PHE A 223 11.39 -6.13 -12.98
N ALA A 224 10.28 -5.71 -13.61
CA ALA A 224 9.62 -4.45 -13.29
C ALA A 224 9.15 -4.39 -11.83
N ILE A 225 8.54 -5.47 -11.33
CA ILE A 225 8.10 -5.57 -9.93
C ILE A 225 9.30 -5.54 -8.98
N LEU A 226 10.35 -6.33 -9.26
CA LEU A 226 11.55 -6.36 -8.42
C LEU A 226 12.24 -4.99 -8.35
N LEU A 227 12.41 -4.33 -9.50
CA LEU A 227 12.99 -3.00 -9.57
C LEU A 227 12.17 -1.98 -8.77
N SER A 228 10.84 -1.99 -8.91
CA SER A 228 9.96 -1.14 -8.09
C SER A 228 10.12 -1.44 -6.60
N ILE A 229 10.11 -2.70 -6.19
CA ILE A 229 10.31 -3.08 -4.77
C ILE A 229 11.63 -2.54 -4.24
N LEU A 230 12.73 -2.67 -4.99
CA LEU A 230 14.03 -2.14 -4.58
C LEU A 230 14.02 -0.62 -4.40
N ILE A 231 13.39 0.11 -5.31
CA ILE A 231 13.23 1.57 -5.21
C ILE A 231 12.45 1.93 -3.92
N HIS A 232 11.34 1.25 -3.66
CA HIS A 232 10.53 1.48 -2.45
C HIS A 232 11.27 1.10 -1.16
N ILE A 233 12.14 0.08 -1.18
CA ILE A 233 13.00 -0.24 -0.03
C ILE A 233 14.02 0.86 0.23
N ILE A 234 14.65 1.41 -0.81
CA ILE A 234 15.57 2.55 -0.67
C ILE A 234 14.83 3.75 -0.06
N MET A 235 13.64 4.07 -0.57
CA MET A 235 12.81 5.16 -0.06
C MET A 235 12.33 4.89 1.39
N LEU A 236 12.05 3.64 1.76
CA LEU A 236 11.69 3.26 3.12
C LEU A 236 12.77 3.65 4.13
N PHE A 237 14.03 3.35 3.83
CA PHE A 237 15.15 3.69 4.71
C PHE A 237 15.53 5.16 4.64
N GLN A 238 15.47 5.76 3.45
CA GLN A 238 15.91 7.14 3.27
C GLN A 238 14.89 8.16 3.81
N PHE A 239 13.59 7.90 3.59
CA PHE A 239 12.52 8.84 3.90
C PHE A 239 11.81 8.53 5.22
N GLY A 240 12.10 7.37 5.84
CA GLY A 240 11.43 6.94 7.07
C GLY A 240 9.93 6.67 6.91
N LEU A 241 9.41 6.64 5.67
CA LEU A 241 8.00 6.47 5.34
C LEU A 241 7.58 5.00 5.32
N TRP A 242 7.86 4.27 6.39
CA TRP A 242 7.71 2.81 6.43
C TRP A 242 6.32 2.32 5.99
N LYS A 243 5.25 2.97 6.48
CA LYS A 243 3.87 2.55 6.18
C LYS A 243 3.51 2.73 4.70
N PHE A 244 3.81 3.91 4.14
CA PHE A 244 3.59 4.21 2.73
C PHE A 244 4.28 3.18 1.83
N GLU A 245 5.57 2.94 2.09
CA GLU A 245 6.40 2.08 1.24
C GLU A 245 5.95 0.61 1.33
N LEU A 246 5.59 0.13 2.52
CA LEU A 246 5.05 -1.23 2.69
C LEU A 246 3.71 -1.40 1.97
N ILE A 247 2.79 -0.43 2.06
CA ILE A 247 1.50 -0.48 1.35
C ILE A 247 1.75 -0.65 -0.15
N VAL A 248 2.63 0.17 -0.74
CA VAL A 248 2.90 0.12 -2.18
C VAL A 248 3.56 -1.20 -2.59
N ILE A 249 4.53 -1.69 -1.80
CA ILE A 249 5.16 -3.00 -2.03
C ILE A 249 4.13 -4.13 -2.01
N LEU A 250 3.22 -4.12 -1.04
CA LEU A 250 2.14 -5.12 -0.94
C LEU A 250 1.17 -5.03 -2.13
N LEU A 251 0.92 -3.85 -2.69
CA LEU A 251 0.05 -3.76 -3.86
C LEU A 251 0.65 -4.42 -5.12
N TYR A 252 1.98 -4.54 -5.22
CA TYR A 252 2.59 -5.21 -6.37
C TYR A 252 2.29 -6.69 -6.47
N GLY A 253 1.98 -7.38 -5.37
CA GLY A 253 1.68 -8.80 -5.48
C GLY A 253 0.37 -9.08 -6.22
N PHE A 254 -0.55 -8.12 -6.33
CA PHE A 254 -1.73 -8.23 -7.21
C PHE A 254 -1.37 -8.30 -8.70
N LEU A 255 -0.16 -7.86 -9.07
CA LEU A 255 0.33 -7.90 -10.44
C LEU A 255 0.79 -9.31 -10.83
N LEU A 256 1.03 -10.18 -9.86
CA LEU A 256 1.40 -11.58 -10.06
C LEU A 256 0.14 -12.47 -10.12
N ASN A 257 0.19 -13.51 -10.96
CA ASN A 257 -0.84 -14.55 -10.97
C ASN A 257 -0.51 -15.70 -10.02
N ASP A 258 -1.49 -16.58 -9.78
CA ASP A 258 -1.34 -17.70 -8.84
C ASP A 258 -0.15 -18.61 -9.17
N GLU A 259 0.15 -18.84 -10.45
CA GLU A 259 1.29 -19.67 -10.87
C GLU A 259 2.64 -18.98 -10.61
N GLU A 260 2.71 -17.66 -10.79
CA GLU A 260 3.89 -16.86 -10.46
C GLU A 260 4.12 -16.80 -8.94
N ILE A 261 3.05 -16.64 -8.15
CA ILE A 261 3.13 -16.68 -6.69
C ILE A 261 3.64 -18.03 -6.20
N LYS A 262 3.08 -19.14 -6.72
CA LYS A 262 3.52 -20.50 -6.33
C LYS A 262 5.01 -20.75 -6.59
N LYS A 263 5.58 -20.17 -7.66
CA LYS A 263 7.01 -20.31 -7.98
C LYS A 263 7.93 -19.62 -6.97
N ILE A 264 7.45 -18.55 -6.35
CA ILE A 264 8.23 -17.72 -5.41
C ILE A 264 7.97 -18.15 -3.96
N CYS A 265 6.81 -18.75 -3.68
CA CYS A 265 6.47 -19.23 -2.34
C CYS A 265 7.38 -20.39 -1.87
N PRO A 266 7.87 -20.35 -0.62
CA PRO A 266 8.57 -21.47 0.00
C PRO A 266 7.72 -22.75 -0.01
N LYS A 267 8.37 -23.91 -0.19
CA LYS A 267 7.70 -25.24 -0.21
C LYS A 267 6.80 -25.51 1.00
N ARG A 268 7.13 -24.95 2.17
CA ARG A 268 6.32 -25.07 3.39
C ARG A 268 4.96 -24.39 3.26
N ILE A 269 4.91 -23.22 2.60
CA ILE A 269 3.67 -22.45 2.39
C ILE A 269 2.83 -23.10 1.28
N LEU A 270 3.46 -23.66 0.25
CA LEU A 270 2.76 -24.34 -0.86
C LEU A 270 1.81 -25.45 -0.40
N LYS A 271 2.12 -26.13 0.71
CA LYS A 271 1.24 -27.15 1.31
C LYS A 271 -0.12 -26.59 1.73
N TYR A 272 -0.16 -25.33 2.18
CA TYR A 272 -1.40 -24.65 2.60
C TYR A 272 -2.14 -23.98 1.44
N LEU A 273 -1.51 -23.88 0.27
CA LEU A 273 -2.08 -23.29 -0.95
C LEU A 273 -2.66 -24.35 -1.91
N SER A 274 -2.43 -25.63 -1.62
CA SER A 274 -3.02 -26.73 -2.37
C SER A 274 -4.47 -26.91 -1.90
N PRO A 275 -5.46 -26.93 -2.80
CA PRO A 275 -6.82 -27.28 -2.42
C PRO A 275 -6.80 -28.73 -1.89
N ASN A 276 -7.26 -28.91 -0.66
CA ASN A 276 -7.80 -30.21 -0.23
C ASN A 276 -9.11 -30.46 -0.96
#